data_AF-A0A955MAX4-F1
#
_entry.id   AF-A0A955MAX4-F1
#
_cell.length_a   1.000
_cell.length_b   1.000
_cell.length_c   1.000
_cell.angle_alpha   90.00
_cell.angle_beta   90.00
_cell.angle_gamma   90.00
#
_symmetry.space_group_name_H-M   'P 1'
#
loop_
_entity.id
_entity.type
_entity.pdbx_description
1 polymer ?
#
loop_
_entity_poly.entity_id
_entity_poly.type
_entity_poly.pdbx_seq_one_letter_code
_entity_poly.pdbx_strand_id
1 'polypeptide(L)'
;MVSQKDKKEILELVNKQVNENLTKKVSLLATLLIILNILGLVTTYGKIKEIVINRIAEQFKEERIRKTLQTVASDKANDIMENILNPQIDGVKEEIISFENYMNNMRLSFSNEYKTLAKEVEILKARNALLLLTDKAITQGDRSAYDKVQNIYRNSKDAEVSSIARAEMLKIKAFYASTNRIKSGDVIFIDEEGRSFKNGNIPTDILLKYLIGHKEVITRAKSADLLRNRKEKDVPETLIESFKNEKNLIVLKNSIQAFERVTGYENSDVFDYEKAIKWWENNRDEYYKKIIPSER
;
A
#
# COMPACT_ATOMS: atom_id res chain seq x y z
N MET A 1 -87.71 -112.36 48.82
CA MET A 1 -86.33 -112.63 49.30
C MET A 1 -85.37 -112.02 48.30
N VAL A 2 -84.76 -110.88 48.65
CA VAL A 2 -83.68 -110.27 47.82
C VAL A 2 -82.42 -111.10 48.03
N SER A 3 -81.75 -111.47 46.94
CA SER A 3 -80.61 -112.39 46.93
C SER A 3 -79.39 -111.77 47.59
N GLN A 4 -78.54 -112.57 48.24
CA GLN A 4 -77.24 -112.10 48.77
C GLN A 4 -76.35 -111.46 47.69
N LYS A 5 -76.58 -111.79 46.40
CA LYS A 5 -75.88 -111.19 45.26
C LYS A 5 -76.20 -109.70 45.09
N ASP A 6 -77.48 -109.32 45.23
CA ASP A 6 -77.94 -107.94 45.04
C ASP A 6 -77.44 -107.00 46.14
N LYS A 7 -77.27 -107.51 47.38
CA LYS A 7 -76.66 -106.73 48.48
C LYS A 7 -75.18 -106.45 48.25
N LYS A 8 -74.44 -107.36 47.62
CA LYS A 8 -73.01 -107.21 47.36
C LYS A 8 -72.76 -106.19 46.24
N GLU A 9 -73.61 -106.20 45.22
CA GLU A 9 -73.53 -105.29 44.08
C GLU A 9 -73.87 -103.83 44.47
N ILE A 10 -74.86 -103.63 45.35
CA ILE A 10 -75.17 -102.31 45.91
C ILE A 10 -74.01 -101.78 46.77
N LEU A 11 -73.36 -102.64 47.56
CA LEU A 11 -72.23 -102.25 48.41
C LEU A 11 -71.01 -101.86 47.58
N GLU A 12 -70.74 -102.57 46.47
CA GLU A 12 -69.67 -102.23 45.54
C GLU A 12 -69.93 -100.90 44.80
N LEU A 13 -71.17 -100.64 44.38
CA LEU A 13 -71.53 -99.38 43.75
C LEU A 13 -71.42 -98.19 44.72
N VAL A 14 -71.89 -98.35 45.96
CA VAL A 14 -71.76 -97.31 47.01
C VAL A 14 -70.29 -97.06 47.34
N ASN A 15 -69.47 -98.11 47.51
CA ASN A 15 -68.05 -97.95 47.76
C ASN A 15 -67.32 -97.28 46.59
N LYS A 16 -67.66 -97.61 45.34
CA LYS A 16 -67.08 -96.97 44.16
C LYS A 16 -67.44 -95.49 44.09
N GLN A 17 -68.71 -95.12 44.32
CA GLN A 17 -69.16 -93.72 44.30
C GLN A 17 -68.56 -92.89 45.45
N VAL A 18 -68.43 -93.48 46.64
CA VAL A 18 -67.79 -92.83 47.79
C VAL A 18 -66.31 -92.61 47.51
N ASN A 19 -65.61 -93.60 46.95
CA ASN A 19 -64.18 -93.51 46.69
C ASN A 19 -63.87 -92.52 45.55
N GLU A 20 -64.70 -92.46 44.50
CA GLU A 20 -64.56 -91.46 43.42
C GLU A 20 -64.81 -90.02 43.91
N ASN A 21 -65.76 -89.81 44.84
CA ASN A 21 -65.99 -88.49 45.42
C ASN A 21 -64.90 -88.09 46.42
N LEU A 22 -64.36 -89.03 47.20
CA LEU A 22 -63.23 -88.79 48.09
C LEU A 22 -61.96 -88.44 47.31
N THR A 23 -61.63 -89.22 46.28
CA THR A 23 -60.45 -88.96 45.45
C THR A 23 -60.53 -87.63 44.71
N LYS A 24 -61.70 -87.23 44.19
CA LYS A 24 -61.90 -85.90 43.59
C LYS A 24 -61.72 -84.77 44.61
N LYS A 25 -62.26 -84.91 45.83
CA LYS A 25 -62.10 -83.89 46.89
C LYS A 25 -60.66 -83.79 47.40
N VAL A 26 -59.97 -84.91 47.57
CA VAL A 26 -58.55 -84.95 47.96
C VAL A 26 -57.66 -84.36 46.87
N SER A 27 -57.94 -84.64 45.60
CA SER A 27 -57.23 -84.06 44.45
C SER A 27 -57.38 -82.54 44.38
N LEU A 28 -58.60 -82.01 44.60
CA LEU A 28 -58.87 -80.57 44.68
C LEU A 28 -58.14 -79.89 45.84
N LEU A 29 -58.09 -80.53 47.01
CA LEU A 29 -57.34 -80.03 48.16
C LEU A 29 -55.83 -80.00 47.89
N ALA A 30 -55.28 -81.03 47.26
CA ALA A 30 -53.87 -81.08 46.90
C ALA A 30 -53.48 -80.00 45.89
N THR A 31 -54.31 -79.77 44.86
CA THR A 31 -54.07 -78.69 43.88
C THR A 31 -54.18 -77.30 44.52
N LEU A 32 -55.15 -77.08 45.42
CA LEU A 32 -55.28 -75.82 46.14
C LEU A 32 -54.05 -75.52 47.01
N LEU A 33 -53.50 -76.53 47.69
CA LEU A 33 -52.28 -76.43 48.48
C LEU A 33 -51.06 -76.08 47.63
N ILE A 34 -50.93 -76.64 46.42
CA ILE A 34 -49.83 -76.32 45.50
C ILE A 34 -49.94 -74.86 45.02
N ILE A 35 -51.15 -74.42 44.65
CA ILE A 35 -51.40 -73.04 44.19
C ILE A 35 -51.10 -72.03 45.31
N LEU A 36 -51.49 -72.33 46.54
CA LEU A 36 -51.20 -71.50 47.72
C LEU A 36 -49.69 -71.37 47.98
N ASN A 37 -48.92 -72.45 47.82
CA ASN A 37 -47.47 -72.41 47.97
C ASN A 37 -46.78 -71.58 46.87
N ILE A 38 -47.23 -71.70 45.61
CA ILE A 38 -46.69 -70.92 44.48
C ILE A 38 -46.98 -69.42 44.67
N LEU A 39 -48.20 -69.05 45.06
CA LEU A 39 -48.56 -67.66 45.38
C LEU A 39 -47.76 -67.12 46.57
N GLY A 40 -47.52 -67.94 47.59
CA GLY A 40 -46.64 -67.60 48.72
C GLY A 40 -45.21 -67.31 48.29
N LEU A 41 -44.65 -68.09 47.35
CA LEU A 41 -43.30 -67.90 46.82
C LEU A 41 -43.16 -66.65 45.94
N VAL A 42 -44.14 -66.37 45.07
CA VAL A 42 -44.12 -65.17 44.22
C VAL A 42 -44.22 -63.90 45.06
N THR A 43 -45.09 -63.88 46.07
CA THR A 43 -45.24 -62.73 46.96
C THR A 43 -44.03 -62.51 47.87
N THR A 44 -43.38 -63.57 48.35
CA THR A 44 -42.13 -63.47 49.12
C THR A 44 -40.96 -63.03 48.26
N TYR A 45 -40.83 -63.52 47.02
CA TYR A 45 -39.79 -63.06 46.08
C TYR A 45 -39.93 -61.58 45.74
N GLY A 46 -41.17 -61.10 45.50
CA GLY A 46 -41.45 -59.68 45.28
C GLY A 46 -41.00 -58.80 46.47
N LYS A 47 -41.34 -59.21 47.70
CA LYS A 47 -40.92 -58.51 48.92
C LYS A 47 -39.40 -58.54 49.12
N ILE A 48 -38.73 -59.65 48.83
CA ILE A 48 -37.26 -59.74 48.94
C ILE A 48 -36.58 -58.80 47.94
N LYS A 49 -37.06 -58.74 46.70
CA LYS A 49 -36.53 -57.82 45.68
C LYS A 49 -36.69 -56.36 46.12
N GLU A 50 -37.86 -56.01 46.66
CA GLU A 50 -38.14 -54.67 47.16
C GLU A 50 -37.24 -54.31 48.38
N ILE A 51 -37.03 -55.25 49.30
CA ILE A 51 -36.09 -55.08 50.42
C ILE A 51 -34.66 -54.88 49.92
N VAL A 52 -34.21 -55.65 48.94
CA VAL A 52 -32.85 -55.53 48.38
C VAL A 52 -32.67 -54.17 47.69
N ILE A 53 -33.64 -53.75 46.86
CA ILE A 53 -33.60 -52.45 46.19
C ILE A 53 -33.63 -51.31 47.22
N ASN A 54 -34.50 -51.39 48.23
CA ASN A 54 -34.58 -50.39 49.29
C ASN A 54 -33.30 -50.35 50.13
N ARG A 55 -32.66 -51.50 50.40
CA ARG A 55 -31.40 -51.59 51.13
C ARG A 55 -30.23 -51.03 50.35
N ILE A 56 -30.19 -51.27 49.03
CA ILE A 56 -29.21 -50.65 48.13
C ILE A 56 -29.43 -49.12 48.11
N ALA A 57 -30.68 -48.67 47.95
CA ALA A 57 -31.02 -47.25 47.98
C ALA A 57 -30.68 -46.58 49.32
N GLU A 58 -30.90 -47.26 50.45
CA GLU A 58 -30.47 -46.83 51.78
C GLU A 58 -28.95 -46.77 51.91
N GLN A 59 -28.21 -47.74 51.36
CA GLN A 59 -26.74 -47.69 51.34
C GLN A 59 -26.21 -46.50 50.55
N PHE A 60 -26.87 -46.10 49.47
CA PHE A 60 -26.52 -44.87 48.74
C PHE A 60 -26.86 -43.58 49.51
N LYS A 61 -27.75 -43.63 50.51
CA LYS A 61 -27.99 -42.52 51.45
C LYS A 61 -26.99 -42.48 52.59
N GLU A 62 -26.21 -43.54 52.81
CA GLU A 62 -25.19 -43.55 53.85
C GLU A 62 -24.15 -42.46 53.55
N GLU A 63 -23.89 -41.61 54.54
CA GLU A 63 -23.00 -40.45 54.41
C GLU A 63 -21.63 -40.82 53.83
N ARG A 64 -21.14 -42.04 54.12
CA ARG A 64 -19.89 -42.58 53.57
C ARG A 64 -19.94 -42.78 52.06
N ILE A 65 -21.02 -43.34 51.52
CA ILE A 65 -21.13 -43.61 50.07
C ILE A 65 -21.32 -42.30 49.33
N ARG A 66 -22.11 -41.38 49.90
CA ARG A 66 -22.26 -40.02 49.36
C ARG A 66 -20.94 -39.26 49.36
N LYS A 67 -20.17 -39.30 50.46
CA LYS A 67 -18.82 -38.71 50.52
C LYS A 67 -17.89 -39.34 49.49
N THR A 68 -17.85 -40.67 49.38
CA THR A 68 -17.01 -41.35 48.39
C THR A 68 -17.40 -40.98 46.96
N LEU A 69 -18.70 -40.91 46.64
CA LEU A 69 -19.18 -40.45 45.33
C LEU A 69 -18.79 -39.00 45.05
N GLN A 70 -18.93 -38.12 46.04
CA GLN A 70 -18.51 -36.72 45.92
C GLN A 70 -17.00 -36.58 45.75
N THR A 71 -16.21 -37.36 46.49
CA THR A 71 -14.75 -37.39 46.36
C THR A 71 -14.34 -37.90 44.99
N VAL A 72 -14.89 -39.02 44.51
CA VAL A 72 -14.59 -39.55 43.17
C VAL A 72 -15.03 -38.59 42.07
N ALA A 73 -16.19 -37.95 42.21
CA ALA A 73 -16.66 -36.94 41.26
C ALA A 73 -15.77 -35.69 41.27
N SER A 74 -15.34 -35.23 42.45
CA SER A 74 -14.43 -34.09 42.60
C SER A 74 -13.05 -34.40 42.04
N ASP A 75 -12.49 -35.56 42.37
CA ASP A 75 -11.18 -36.00 41.89
C ASP A 75 -11.19 -36.18 40.38
N LYS A 76 -12.27 -36.76 39.82
CA LYS A 76 -12.40 -36.90 38.37
C LYS A 76 -12.64 -35.57 37.66
N ALA A 77 -13.38 -34.64 38.27
CA ALA A 77 -13.53 -33.29 37.76
C ALA A 77 -12.19 -32.54 37.78
N ASN A 78 -11.42 -32.64 38.86
CA ASN A 78 -10.07 -32.06 38.96
C ASN A 78 -9.13 -32.67 37.92
N ASP A 79 -9.13 -33.99 37.74
CA ASP A 79 -8.37 -34.70 36.71
C ASP A 79 -8.73 -34.23 35.29
N ILE A 80 -10.01 -34.07 34.97
CA ILE A 80 -10.46 -33.52 33.69
C ILE A 80 -10.00 -32.06 33.53
N MET A 81 -10.09 -31.25 34.58
CA MET A 81 -9.66 -29.86 34.55
C MET A 81 -8.15 -29.73 34.32
N GLU A 82 -7.34 -30.47 35.09
CA GLU A 82 -5.88 -30.36 35.06
C GLU A 82 -5.24 -31.05 33.85
N ASN A 83 -5.70 -32.25 33.49
CA ASN A 83 -5.02 -33.06 32.48
C ASN A 83 -5.62 -32.93 31.08
N ILE A 84 -6.87 -32.46 30.97
CA ILE A 84 -7.55 -32.36 29.66
C ILE A 84 -7.83 -30.89 29.30
N LEU A 85 -8.52 -30.14 30.17
CA LEU A 85 -8.96 -28.78 29.83
C LEU A 85 -7.84 -27.75 29.89
N ASN A 86 -7.06 -27.67 30.98
CA ASN A 86 -6.00 -26.67 31.12
C ASN A 86 -4.94 -26.75 30.00
N PRO A 87 -4.42 -27.93 29.62
CA PRO A 87 -3.43 -28.02 28.53
C PRO A 87 -4.00 -27.61 27.17
N GLN A 88 -5.28 -27.93 26.90
CA GLN A 88 -5.95 -27.47 25.69
C GLN A 88 -6.16 -25.96 25.68
N ILE A 89 -6.56 -25.39 26.82
CA ILE A 89 -6.71 -23.94 26.98
C ILE A 89 -5.37 -23.23 26.78
N ASP A 90 -4.29 -23.76 27.34
CA ASP A 90 -2.96 -23.17 27.22
C ASP A 90 -2.41 -23.30 25.79
N GLY A 91 -2.63 -24.44 25.12
CA GLY A 91 -2.31 -24.60 23.70
C GLY A 91 -3.05 -23.60 22.81
N VAL A 92 -4.35 -23.38 23.07
CA VAL A 92 -5.14 -22.34 22.35
C VAL A 92 -4.62 -20.94 22.65
N LYS A 93 -4.21 -20.63 23.89
CA LYS A 93 -3.60 -19.32 24.21
C LYS A 93 -2.29 -19.11 23.45
N GLU A 94 -1.43 -20.13 23.37
CA GLU A 94 -0.18 -20.06 22.61
C GLU A 94 -0.44 -19.83 21.11
N GLU A 95 -1.42 -20.52 20.53
CA GLU A 95 -1.84 -20.29 19.14
C GLU A 95 -2.36 -18.86 18.93
N ILE A 96 -3.18 -18.33 19.86
CA ILE A 96 -3.66 -16.94 19.82
C ILE A 96 -2.48 -15.96 19.85
N ILE A 97 -1.52 -16.14 20.77
CA ILE A 97 -0.34 -15.27 20.88
C ILE A 97 0.51 -15.33 19.59
N SER A 98 0.71 -16.54 19.05
CA SER A 98 1.44 -16.74 17.79
C SER A 98 0.75 -16.02 16.62
N PHE A 99 -0.57 -16.15 16.54
CA PHE A 99 -1.38 -15.48 15.52
C PHE A 99 -1.36 -13.96 15.67
N GLU A 100 -1.49 -13.42 16.88
CA GLU A 100 -1.38 -12.00 17.16
C GLU A 100 -0.01 -11.44 16.74
N ASN A 101 1.07 -12.16 17.06
CA ASN A 101 2.42 -11.79 16.64
C ASN A 101 2.57 -11.80 15.12
N TYR A 102 2.04 -12.82 14.45
CA TYR A 102 2.01 -12.88 12.99
C TYR A 102 1.26 -11.70 12.37
N MET A 103 0.06 -11.39 12.88
CA MET A 103 -0.75 -10.27 12.41
C MET A 103 -0.07 -8.92 12.63
N ASN A 104 0.61 -8.73 13.76
CA ASN A 104 1.38 -7.53 14.06
C ASN A 104 2.58 -7.38 13.11
N ASN A 105 3.33 -8.45 12.89
CA ASN A 105 4.46 -8.45 11.95
C ASN A 105 4.00 -8.18 10.52
N MET A 106 2.91 -8.82 10.09
CA MET A 106 2.31 -8.59 8.79
C MET A 106 1.90 -7.12 8.61
N ARG A 107 1.22 -6.55 9.61
CA ARG A 107 0.80 -5.13 9.59
C ARG A 107 2.00 -4.19 9.50
N LEU A 108 3.08 -4.47 10.24
CA LEU A 108 4.31 -3.68 10.18
C LEU A 108 4.99 -3.78 8.82
N SER A 109 5.09 -4.98 8.24
CA SER A 109 5.64 -5.17 6.88
C SER A 109 4.86 -4.39 5.85
N PHE A 110 3.54 -4.55 5.80
CA PHE A 110 2.68 -3.83 4.86
C PHE A 110 2.76 -2.31 5.05
N SER A 111 2.82 -1.81 6.29
CA SER A 111 2.95 -0.38 6.54
C SER A 111 4.28 0.18 6.01
N ASN A 112 5.37 -0.56 6.18
CA ASN A 112 6.68 -0.17 5.69
C ASN A 112 6.78 -0.25 4.17
N GLU A 113 6.29 -1.34 3.57
CA GLU A 113 6.23 -1.50 2.11
C GLU A 113 5.38 -0.40 1.46
N TYR A 114 4.21 -0.09 2.04
CA TYR A 114 3.37 0.98 1.55
C TYR A 114 4.07 2.35 1.60
N LYS A 115 4.78 2.66 2.70
CA LYS A 115 5.54 3.92 2.80
C LYS A 115 6.66 4.00 1.77
N THR A 116 7.38 2.91 1.56
CA THR A 116 8.44 2.84 0.54
C THR A 116 7.87 3.04 -0.85
N LEU A 117 6.80 2.30 -1.20
CA LEU A 117 6.13 2.42 -2.49
C LEU A 117 5.57 3.83 -2.72
N ALA A 118 4.96 4.42 -1.70
CA ALA A 118 4.44 5.78 -1.78
C ALA A 118 5.56 6.78 -2.11
N LYS A 119 6.72 6.66 -1.43
CA LYS A 119 7.89 7.50 -1.69
C LYS A 119 8.43 7.30 -3.12
N GLU A 120 8.55 6.05 -3.58
CA GLU A 120 8.99 5.74 -4.94
C GLU A 120 8.06 6.35 -6.00
N VAL A 121 6.74 6.26 -5.78
CA VAL A 121 5.74 6.88 -6.66
C VAL A 121 5.88 8.41 -6.70
N GLU A 122 6.15 9.05 -5.55
CA GLU A 122 6.40 10.49 -5.50
C GLU A 122 7.67 10.88 -6.28
N ILE A 123 8.76 10.13 -6.12
CA ILE A 123 10.02 10.35 -6.86
C ILE A 123 9.78 10.17 -8.37
N LEU A 124 9.06 9.14 -8.79
CA LEU A 124 8.74 8.90 -10.20
C LEU A 124 7.90 10.04 -10.79
N LYS A 125 6.92 10.57 -10.04
CA LYS A 125 6.14 11.74 -10.47
C LYS A 125 7.04 12.97 -10.63
N ALA A 126 7.94 13.22 -9.67
CA ALA A 126 8.89 14.33 -9.75
C ALA A 126 9.80 14.20 -10.97
N ARG A 127 10.32 12.99 -11.25
CA ARG A 127 11.17 12.70 -12.40
C ARG A 127 10.44 12.96 -13.73
N ASN A 128 9.21 12.49 -13.87
CA ASN A 128 8.40 12.72 -15.06
C ASN A 128 8.11 14.22 -15.27
N ALA A 129 7.80 14.95 -14.20
CA ALA A 129 7.57 16.40 -14.27
C ALA A 129 8.84 17.15 -14.72
N LEU A 130 10.00 16.80 -14.17
CA LEU A 130 11.29 17.39 -14.55
C LEU A 130 11.65 17.07 -16.00
N LEU A 131 11.43 15.84 -16.45
CA LEU A 131 11.66 15.45 -17.84
C LEU A 131 10.83 16.29 -18.82
N LEU A 132 9.54 16.50 -18.53
CA LEU A 132 8.67 17.34 -19.37
C LEU A 132 9.15 18.80 -19.43
N LEU A 133 9.71 19.33 -18.33
CA LEU A 133 10.31 20.67 -18.31
C LEU A 133 11.61 20.70 -19.13
N THR A 134 12.47 19.69 -18.99
CA THR A 134 13.68 19.52 -19.80
C THR A 134 13.35 19.49 -21.28
N ASP A 135 12.36 18.68 -21.68
CA ASP A 135 11.95 18.55 -23.06
C ASP A 135 11.46 19.89 -23.61
N LYS A 136 10.66 20.65 -22.87
CA LYS A 136 10.24 22.00 -23.28
C LYS A 136 11.42 22.95 -23.42
N ALA A 137 12.33 22.95 -22.45
CA ALA A 137 13.52 23.80 -22.49
C ALA A 137 14.41 23.48 -23.71
N ILE A 138 14.65 22.19 -24.00
CA ILE A 138 15.50 21.76 -25.12
C ILE A 138 14.81 21.93 -26.47
N THR A 139 13.60 21.40 -26.61
CA THR A 139 12.92 21.30 -27.91
C THR A 139 12.32 22.63 -28.35
N GLN A 140 11.72 23.38 -27.43
CA GLN A 140 11.03 24.64 -27.70
C GLN A 140 11.87 25.87 -27.33
N GLY A 141 12.95 25.68 -26.56
CA GLY A 141 13.73 26.79 -26.03
C GLY A 141 13.03 27.55 -24.91
N ASP A 142 12.08 26.93 -24.21
CA ASP A 142 11.30 27.59 -23.15
C ASP A 142 12.19 27.93 -21.95
N ARG A 143 12.47 29.23 -21.75
CA ARG A 143 13.23 29.72 -20.59
C ARG A 143 12.50 29.48 -19.28
N SER A 144 11.18 29.65 -19.25
CA SER A 144 10.40 29.44 -18.02
C SER A 144 10.50 27.99 -17.55
N ALA A 145 10.54 27.04 -18.49
CA ALA A 145 10.76 25.64 -18.16
C ALA A 145 12.14 25.40 -17.54
N TYR A 146 13.20 25.99 -18.10
CA TYR A 146 14.54 25.93 -17.52
C TYR A 146 14.62 26.57 -16.12
N ASP A 147 14.02 27.75 -15.95
CA ASP A 147 14.00 28.46 -14.66
C ASP A 147 13.30 27.63 -13.58
N LYS A 148 12.22 26.92 -13.94
CA LYS A 148 11.54 25.98 -13.02
C LYS A 148 12.43 24.82 -12.62
N VAL A 149 13.16 24.20 -13.55
CA VAL A 149 14.13 23.13 -13.23
C VAL A 149 15.22 23.66 -12.30
N GLN A 150 15.78 24.84 -12.59
CA GLN A 150 16.78 25.47 -11.76
C GLN A 150 16.25 25.78 -10.35
N ASN A 151 15.01 26.26 -10.25
CA ASN A 151 14.35 26.54 -8.98
C ASN A 151 14.14 25.26 -8.15
N ILE A 152 13.68 24.16 -8.76
CA ILE A 152 13.52 22.87 -8.07
C ILE A 152 14.88 22.39 -7.56
N TYR A 153 15.93 22.45 -8.37
CA TYR A 153 17.28 22.09 -7.96
C TYR A 153 17.73 22.88 -6.71
N ARG A 154 17.57 24.22 -6.73
CA ARG A 154 18.04 25.10 -5.64
C ARG A 154 17.21 25.01 -4.36
N ASN A 155 15.90 24.75 -4.47
CA ASN A 155 14.96 24.93 -3.37
C ASN A 155 14.26 23.64 -2.90
N SER A 156 14.52 22.49 -3.52
CA SER A 156 13.95 21.21 -3.06
C SER A 156 14.52 20.82 -1.70
N LYS A 157 13.63 20.45 -0.77
CA LYS A 157 14.00 19.86 0.54
C LYS A 157 14.39 18.38 0.42
N ASP A 158 13.90 17.71 -0.60
CA ASP A 158 14.26 16.33 -0.91
C ASP A 158 15.55 16.31 -1.74
N ALA A 159 16.59 15.67 -1.20
CA ALA A 159 17.91 15.59 -1.80
C ALA A 159 17.92 14.77 -3.10
N GLU A 160 17.07 13.74 -3.20
CA GLU A 160 16.95 12.91 -4.39
C GLU A 160 16.30 13.71 -5.53
N VAL A 161 15.21 14.42 -5.23
CA VAL A 161 14.56 15.32 -6.20
C VAL A 161 15.51 16.45 -6.64
N SER A 162 16.27 17.03 -5.71
CA SER A 162 17.28 18.05 -6.03
C SER A 162 18.37 17.50 -6.97
N SER A 163 18.84 16.28 -6.70
CA SER A 163 19.84 15.59 -7.55
C SER A 163 19.32 15.33 -8.97
N ILE A 164 18.08 14.84 -9.09
CA ILE A 164 17.43 14.63 -10.39
C ILE A 164 17.31 15.95 -11.14
N ALA A 165 16.81 17.01 -10.48
CA ALA A 165 16.69 18.33 -11.09
C ALA A 165 18.04 18.90 -11.54
N ARG A 166 19.12 18.66 -10.78
CA ARG A 166 20.48 19.04 -11.17
C ARG A 166 20.92 18.31 -12.44
N ALA A 167 20.70 17.01 -12.53
CA ALA A 167 21.05 16.22 -13.71
C ALA A 167 20.30 16.72 -14.95
N GLU A 168 19.01 16.99 -14.82
CA GLU A 168 18.17 17.56 -15.88
C GLU A 168 18.63 18.96 -16.30
N MET A 169 18.94 19.85 -15.35
CA MET A 169 19.52 21.17 -15.64
C MET A 169 20.82 21.06 -16.44
N LEU A 170 21.71 20.12 -16.08
CA LEU A 170 22.97 19.89 -16.77
C LEU A 170 22.75 19.39 -18.20
N LYS A 171 21.75 18.54 -18.45
CA LYS A 171 21.40 18.12 -19.82
C LYS A 171 20.98 19.30 -20.69
N ILE A 172 20.14 20.20 -20.17
CA ILE A 172 19.72 21.41 -20.88
C ILE A 172 20.96 22.25 -21.24
N LYS A 173 21.83 22.50 -20.25
CA LYS A 173 23.06 23.29 -20.46
C LYS A 173 24.00 22.63 -21.46
N ALA A 174 24.24 21.34 -21.34
CA ALA A 174 25.10 20.57 -22.25
C ALA A 174 24.57 20.64 -23.69
N PHE A 175 23.27 20.45 -23.89
CA PHE A 175 22.64 20.56 -25.20
C PHE A 175 22.90 21.93 -25.84
N TYR A 176 22.69 23.01 -25.09
CA TYR A 176 22.91 24.36 -25.59
C TYR A 176 24.39 24.72 -25.74
N ALA A 177 25.29 24.18 -24.92
CA ALA A 177 26.74 24.35 -25.08
C ALA A 177 27.23 23.73 -26.40
N SER A 178 26.75 22.54 -26.75
CA SER A 178 27.25 21.77 -27.90
C SER A 178 26.55 22.07 -29.23
N THR A 179 25.36 22.69 -29.20
CA THR A 179 24.50 22.81 -30.39
C THR A 179 24.34 24.26 -30.85
N ASN A 180 24.34 24.46 -32.18
CA ASN A 180 23.85 25.68 -32.80
C ASN A 180 22.65 25.35 -33.70
N ARG A 181 21.42 25.63 -33.26
CA ARG A 181 20.20 25.30 -34.02
C ARG A 181 19.89 26.30 -35.12
N ILE A 182 20.59 27.44 -35.17
CA ILE A 182 20.46 28.41 -36.25
C ILE A 182 21.29 27.89 -37.41
N LYS A 183 20.64 27.18 -38.34
CA LYS A 183 21.25 26.88 -39.63
C LYS A 183 21.61 28.19 -40.33
N SER A 184 22.68 28.18 -41.11
CA SER A 184 23.12 29.28 -41.97
C SER A 184 22.11 29.55 -43.10
N GLY A 185 20.87 29.89 -42.75
CA GLY A 185 19.87 30.41 -43.68
C GLY A 185 19.95 31.93 -43.72
N ASP A 186 19.72 32.48 -44.90
CA ASP A 186 19.67 33.92 -45.12
C ASP A 186 18.39 34.50 -44.49
N VAL A 187 18.51 34.98 -43.26
CA VAL A 187 17.46 35.83 -42.66
C VAL A 187 17.49 37.18 -43.36
N ILE A 188 16.34 37.61 -43.88
CA ILE A 188 16.19 38.91 -44.52
C ILE A 188 15.80 39.93 -43.45
N PHE A 189 16.53 41.03 -43.38
CA PHE A 189 16.26 42.14 -42.48
C PHE A 189 15.70 43.29 -43.31
N ILE A 190 14.64 43.92 -42.84
CA ILE A 190 13.98 45.03 -43.54
C ILE A 190 13.98 46.24 -42.61
N ASP A 191 14.43 47.39 -43.11
CA ASP A 191 14.37 48.65 -42.37
C ASP A 191 13.00 49.35 -42.48
N GLU A 192 12.92 50.55 -41.93
CA GLU A 192 11.68 51.35 -41.94
C GLU A 192 11.31 51.89 -43.32
N GLU A 193 12.29 52.00 -44.23
CA GLU A 193 12.12 52.43 -45.61
C GLU A 193 11.78 51.27 -46.57
N GLY A 194 11.73 50.03 -46.06
CA GLY A 194 11.47 48.83 -46.84
C GLY A 194 12.70 48.27 -47.57
N ARG A 195 13.91 48.78 -47.28
CA ARG A 195 15.15 48.25 -47.84
C ARG A 195 15.49 46.93 -47.18
N SER A 196 15.80 45.93 -48.01
CA SER A 196 16.14 44.59 -47.56
C SER A 196 17.65 44.40 -47.46
N PHE A 197 18.11 43.85 -46.34
CA PHE A 197 19.50 43.55 -46.04
C PHE A 197 19.65 42.03 -45.81
N LYS A 198 20.78 41.49 -46.26
CA LYS A 198 21.19 40.11 -46.01
C LYS A 198 22.67 40.09 -45.62
N ASN A 199 23.09 39.05 -44.89
CA ASN A 199 24.49 38.81 -44.52
C ASN A 199 25.13 39.94 -43.70
N GLY A 200 26.44 40.13 -43.76
CA GLY A 200 27.19 41.05 -42.88
C GLY A 200 26.94 42.55 -43.10
N ASN A 201 26.20 42.93 -44.15
CA ASN A 201 25.95 44.32 -44.52
C ASN A 201 24.71 44.93 -43.84
N ILE A 202 24.19 44.30 -42.79
CA ILE A 202 23.03 44.81 -42.06
C ILE A 202 23.49 45.90 -41.07
N PRO A 203 22.92 47.11 -41.13
CA PRO A 203 23.11 48.17 -40.14
C PRO A 203 22.87 47.71 -38.70
N THR A 204 23.67 48.22 -37.76
CA THR A 204 23.65 47.80 -36.36
C THR A 204 22.33 48.15 -35.66
N ASP A 205 21.79 49.34 -35.91
CA ASP A 205 20.48 49.79 -35.41
C ASP A 205 19.33 48.85 -35.79
N ILE A 206 19.34 48.31 -37.02
CA ILE A 206 18.36 47.29 -37.45
C ILE A 206 18.54 46.01 -36.64
N LEU A 207 19.77 45.53 -36.43
CA LEU A 207 20.01 44.34 -35.62
C LEU A 207 19.54 44.53 -34.17
N LEU A 208 19.78 45.69 -33.57
CA LEU A 208 19.33 46.02 -32.21
C LEU A 208 17.79 45.99 -32.12
N LYS A 209 17.11 46.65 -33.07
CA LYS A 209 15.64 46.66 -33.15
C LYS A 209 15.06 45.25 -33.28
N TYR A 210 15.64 44.43 -34.16
CA TYR A 210 15.18 43.07 -34.40
C TYR A 210 15.45 42.16 -33.19
N LEU A 211 16.59 42.30 -32.51
CA LEU A 211 16.88 41.55 -31.29
C LEU A 211 15.82 41.76 -30.20
N ILE A 212 15.38 42.99 -29.99
CA ILE A 212 14.44 43.30 -28.90
C ILE A 212 12.98 43.02 -29.30
N GLY A 213 12.59 43.39 -30.52
CA GLY A 213 11.18 43.49 -30.89
C GLY A 213 10.64 42.45 -31.88
N HIS A 214 11.50 41.68 -32.56
CA HIS A 214 11.03 40.83 -33.65
C HIS A 214 10.26 39.60 -33.13
N LYS A 215 9.14 39.24 -33.77
CA LYS A 215 8.30 38.10 -33.36
C LYS A 215 9.01 36.75 -33.49
N GLU A 216 9.72 36.56 -34.60
CA GLU A 216 10.40 35.29 -34.91
C GLU A 216 11.67 35.10 -34.09
N VAL A 217 11.74 33.99 -33.36
CA VAL A 217 12.85 33.60 -32.48
C VAL A 217 14.17 33.50 -33.26
N ILE A 218 14.14 32.88 -34.44
CA ILE A 218 15.34 32.67 -35.27
C ILE A 218 15.95 34.01 -35.67
N THR A 219 15.11 34.97 -36.05
CA THR A 219 15.55 36.31 -36.43
C THR A 219 16.18 37.05 -35.25
N ARG A 220 15.58 37.00 -34.06
CA ARG A 220 16.18 37.58 -32.84
C ARG A 220 17.53 36.94 -32.52
N ALA A 221 17.59 35.61 -32.56
CA ALA A 221 18.80 34.86 -32.25
C ALA A 221 19.92 35.11 -33.27
N LYS A 222 19.57 35.30 -34.55
CA LYS A 222 20.52 35.68 -35.60
C LYS A 222 20.98 37.12 -35.45
N SER A 223 20.10 38.02 -35.03
CA SER A 223 20.47 39.42 -34.71
C SER A 223 21.54 39.45 -33.62
N ALA A 224 21.34 38.70 -32.52
CA ALA A 224 22.34 38.55 -31.47
C ALA A 224 23.68 37.99 -32.01
N ASP A 225 23.65 36.92 -32.81
CA ASP A 225 24.87 36.34 -33.40
C ASP A 225 25.63 37.34 -34.29
N LEU A 226 24.93 38.16 -35.08
CA LEU A 226 25.55 39.18 -35.93
C LEU A 226 26.13 40.36 -35.13
N LEU A 227 25.53 40.69 -33.99
CA LEU A 227 26.00 41.74 -33.08
C LEU A 227 27.33 41.39 -32.39
N ARG A 228 27.76 40.12 -32.36
CA ARG A 228 28.99 39.70 -31.66
C ARG A 228 30.28 40.40 -32.13
N ASN A 229 30.28 40.91 -33.37
CA ASN A 229 31.44 41.59 -33.96
C ASN A 229 31.25 43.11 -34.06
N ARG A 230 30.17 43.64 -33.47
CA ARG A 230 29.78 45.05 -33.47
C ARG A 230 30.27 45.70 -32.18
N LYS A 231 31.17 46.69 -32.29
CA LYS A 231 31.81 47.40 -31.15
C LYS A 231 31.21 48.79 -30.92
N GLU A 232 30.00 49.02 -31.39
CA GLU A 232 29.26 50.25 -31.21
C GLU A 232 28.76 50.37 -29.77
N LYS A 233 28.66 51.62 -29.30
CA LYS A 233 28.36 51.93 -27.90
C LYS A 233 27.06 51.27 -27.41
N ASP A 234 26.01 51.27 -28.23
CA ASP A 234 24.68 50.81 -27.82
C ASP A 234 24.53 49.27 -27.78
N VAL A 235 25.50 48.53 -28.32
CA VAL A 235 25.40 47.06 -28.50
C VAL A 235 25.37 46.30 -27.17
N PRO A 236 26.31 46.51 -26.23
CA PRO A 236 26.28 45.80 -24.94
C PRO A 236 25.01 46.07 -24.14
N GLU A 237 24.51 47.31 -24.13
CA GLU A 237 23.30 47.71 -23.41
C GLU A 237 22.08 46.97 -23.93
N THR A 238 21.90 46.91 -25.24
CA THR A 238 20.79 46.18 -25.85
C THR A 238 20.90 44.67 -25.60
N LEU A 239 22.12 44.10 -25.61
CA LEU A 239 22.33 42.68 -25.26
C LEU A 239 21.95 42.42 -23.80
N ILE A 240 22.33 43.31 -22.89
CA ILE A 240 21.94 43.22 -21.47
C ILE A 240 20.42 43.35 -21.29
N GLU A 241 19.78 44.23 -22.04
CA GLU A 241 18.32 44.36 -22.06
C GLU A 241 17.65 43.07 -22.55
N SER A 242 18.20 42.44 -23.58
CA SER A 242 17.67 41.17 -24.09
C SER A 242 17.73 40.06 -23.03
N PHE A 243 18.77 40.02 -22.19
CA PHE A 243 18.88 39.03 -21.11
C PHE A 243 17.70 39.08 -20.14
N LYS A 244 17.23 40.29 -19.83
CA LYS A 244 16.18 40.50 -18.82
C LYS A 244 14.82 40.04 -19.31
N ASN A 245 14.55 40.20 -20.61
CA ASN A 245 13.21 40.04 -21.18
C ASN A 245 13.04 38.81 -22.09
N GLU A 246 14.13 38.18 -22.51
CA GLU A 246 14.07 37.10 -23.48
C GLU A 246 13.42 35.83 -22.90
N LYS A 247 12.48 35.25 -23.66
CA LYS A 247 11.71 34.06 -23.29
C LYS A 247 12.29 32.77 -23.87
N ASN A 248 13.16 32.90 -24.87
CA ASN A 248 13.75 31.77 -25.58
C ASN A 248 15.25 31.60 -25.27
N LEU A 249 15.62 30.39 -24.83
CA LEU A 249 16.98 30.04 -24.45
C LEU A 249 18.00 30.18 -25.58
N ILE A 250 17.61 30.02 -26.85
CA ILE A 250 18.57 30.18 -27.96
C ILE A 250 18.98 31.63 -28.16
N VAL A 251 18.02 32.56 -28.04
CA VAL A 251 18.30 33.98 -28.18
C VAL A 251 19.09 34.46 -26.97
N LEU A 252 18.74 33.98 -25.76
CA LEU A 252 19.48 34.27 -24.53
C LEU A 252 20.94 33.82 -24.65
N LYS A 253 21.17 32.55 -25.02
CA LYS A 253 22.53 32.01 -25.26
C LYS A 253 23.31 32.89 -26.22
N ASN A 254 22.75 33.16 -27.40
CA ASN A 254 23.45 33.94 -28.43
C ASN A 254 23.72 35.37 -27.98
N SER A 255 22.81 35.96 -27.22
CA SER A 255 23.00 37.30 -26.67
C SER A 255 24.14 37.32 -25.65
N ILE A 256 24.21 36.31 -24.77
CA ILE A 256 25.30 36.18 -23.79
C ILE A 256 26.63 36.02 -24.52
N GLN A 257 26.71 35.14 -25.52
CA GLN A 257 27.92 34.93 -26.31
C GLN A 257 28.34 36.18 -27.11
N ALA A 258 27.38 36.92 -27.65
CA ALA A 258 27.66 38.18 -28.31
C ALA A 258 28.21 39.21 -27.30
N PHE A 259 27.64 39.29 -26.10
CA PHE A 259 28.10 40.18 -25.05
C PHE A 259 29.52 39.82 -24.60
N GLU A 260 29.82 38.54 -24.37
CA GLU A 260 31.18 38.07 -24.07
C GLU A 260 32.17 38.52 -25.15
N ARG A 261 31.82 38.33 -26.42
CA ARG A 261 32.69 38.69 -27.54
C ARG A 261 32.92 40.19 -27.67
N VAL A 262 31.87 40.98 -27.48
CA VAL A 262 31.88 42.44 -27.64
C VAL A 262 32.60 43.11 -26.48
N THR A 263 32.43 42.60 -25.26
CA THR A 263 32.95 43.23 -24.03
C THR A 263 34.25 42.62 -23.52
N GLY A 264 34.56 41.38 -23.89
CA GLY A 264 35.66 40.61 -23.33
C GLY A 264 35.33 39.96 -21.97
N TYR A 265 34.10 40.06 -21.49
CA TYR A 265 33.63 39.29 -20.33
C TYR A 265 33.63 37.79 -20.66
N GLU A 266 34.05 36.96 -19.70
CA GLU A 266 34.00 35.50 -19.83
C GLU A 266 32.98 34.93 -18.84
N ASN A 267 31.96 34.24 -19.37
CA ASN A 267 30.96 33.61 -18.54
C ASN A 267 31.36 32.17 -18.20
N SER A 268 31.13 31.79 -16.95
CA SER A 268 31.38 30.42 -16.48
C SER A 268 30.26 29.44 -16.86
N ASP A 269 29.11 29.94 -17.32
CA ASP A 269 27.89 29.15 -17.53
C ASP A 269 27.09 29.69 -18.72
N VAL A 270 26.48 28.78 -19.49
CA VAL A 270 25.77 29.09 -20.74
C VAL A 270 24.61 30.09 -20.54
N PHE A 271 24.00 30.11 -19.35
CA PHE A 271 22.81 30.92 -19.07
C PHE A 271 22.96 31.87 -17.87
N ASP A 272 24.17 32.06 -17.33
CA ASP A 272 24.38 32.95 -16.17
C ASP A 272 24.48 34.42 -16.61
N TYR A 273 23.33 35.04 -16.83
CA TYR A 273 23.25 36.44 -17.23
C TYR A 273 23.37 37.41 -16.05
N GLU A 274 23.10 36.97 -14.81
CA GLU A 274 23.13 37.85 -13.64
C GLU A 274 24.54 38.36 -13.34
N LYS A 275 25.56 37.49 -13.49
CA LYS A 275 26.95 37.91 -13.36
C LYS A 275 27.37 38.85 -14.47
N ALA A 276 26.91 38.63 -15.71
CA ALA A 276 27.19 39.53 -16.83
C ALA A 276 26.61 40.93 -16.58
N ILE A 277 25.37 41.01 -16.05
CA ILE A 277 24.74 42.29 -15.67
C ILE A 277 25.58 43.03 -14.63
N LYS A 278 25.93 42.35 -13.53
CA LYS A 278 26.73 42.96 -12.45
C LYS A 278 28.11 43.38 -12.93
N TRP A 279 28.75 42.60 -13.79
CA TRP A 279 30.03 42.96 -14.38
C TRP A 279 29.88 44.20 -15.25
N TRP A 280 28.86 44.26 -16.11
CA TRP A 280 28.60 45.42 -16.96
C TRP A 280 28.42 46.71 -16.16
N GLU A 281 27.63 46.67 -15.09
CA GLU A 281 27.40 47.82 -14.20
C GLU A 281 28.70 48.41 -13.64
N ASN A 282 29.72 47.58 -13.40
CA ASN A 282 31.01 48.00 -12.85
C ASN A 282 32.04 48.39 -13.92
N ASN A 283 31.91 47.88 -15.16
CA ASN A 283 32.94 48.00 -16.19
C ASN A 283 32.53 48.86 -17.40
N ARG A 284 31.25 49.27 -17.52
CA ARG A 284 30.74 50.03 -18.68
C ARG A 284 31.52 51.33 -18.95
N ASP A 285 31.89 52.07 -17.92
CA ASP A 285 32.54 53.38 -18.09
C ASP A 285 33.97 53.21 -18.63
N GLU A 286 34.67 52.17 -18.19
CA GLU A 286 35.98 51.81 -18.72
C GLU A 286 35.87 51.30 -20.15
N TYR A 287 34.83 50.52 -20.44
CA TYR A 287 34.56 50.00 -21.78
C TYR A 287 34.32 51.15 -22.78
N TYR A 288 33.49 52.14 -22.44
CA TYR A 288 33.25 53.28 -23.32
C TYR A 288 34.49 54.14 -23.59
N LYS A 289 35.47 54.16 -22.68
CA LYS A 289 36.76 54.85 -22.94
C LYS A 289 37.60 54.14 -23.99
N LYS A 290 37.38 52.83 -24.21
CA LYS A 290 38.14 51.99 -25.15
C LYS A 290 37.50 51.93 -26.54
N ILE A 291 36.21 52.20 -26.65
CA ILE A 291 35.50 52.28 -27.94
C ILE A 291 35.72 53.64 -28.56
N ILE A 292 36.21 53.65 -29.80
CA ILE A 292 36.23 54.85 -30.64
C ILE A 292 34.76 55.21 -30.94
N PRO A 293 34.31 56.46 -30.71
CA PRO A 293 32.95 56.87 -31.04
C PRO A 293 32.62 56.50 -32.48
N SER A 294 31.48 55.82 -32.69
CA SER A 294 30.93 55.61 -34.02
C SER A 294 30.68 56.99 -34.63
N GLU A 295 31.45 57.34 -35.66
CA GLU A 295 31.05 58.38 -36.60
C GLU A 295 29.73 57.91 -37.21
N ARG A 296 28.64 58.60 -36.86
CA ARG A 296 27.31 58.39 -37.45
C ARG A 296 27.25 59.07 -38.80
#